data_AF-A0A9P4VPE2-F1
#
_entry.id   AF-A0A9P4VPE2-F1
#
_cell.length_a   1.000
_cell.length_b   1.000
_cell.length_c   1.000
_cell.angle_alpha   90.00
_cell.angle_beta   90.00
_cell.angle_gamma   90.00
#
_symmetry.space_group_name_H-M   'P 1'
#
loop_
_entity.id
_entity.type
_entity.pdbx_description
1 polymer ?
#
loop_
_entity_poly.entity_id
_entity_poly.type
_entity_poly.pdbx_seq_one_letter_code
_entity_poly.pdbx_strand_id
1 'polypeptide(L)'
;VDGLPIPKSVIVVISPYAFHHNELIFSDSFTFNPSRWIASSNEDRDIIEASRKMFSGFSIGPRAYAGKNFTYTELSISIAQTAWYLDIASANGTLEGLGGEYVGTRCGRHRAKEFQLEEHITCCHDGPWLRFRVRELRRWCKRFYGQERNNL
;
A
#
# COMPACT_ATOMS: atom_id res chain seq x y z
N VAL A 1 29.66 10.69 -7.46
CA VAL A 1 28.70 11.02 -6.39
C VAL A 1 29.43 11.91 -5.41
N ASP A 2 28.94 13.12 -5.16
CA ASP A 2 29.59 14.09 -4.26
C ASP A 2 31.08 14.35 -4.56
N GLY A 3 31.38 14.53 -5.85
CA GLY A 3 32.76 14.73 -6.33
C GLY A 3 33.59 13.45 -6.50
N LEU A 4 33.09 12.29 -6.06
CA LEU A 4 33.78 11.01 -6.26
C LEU A 4 33.51 10.43 -7.66
N PRO A 5 34.55 10.07 -8.44
CA PRO A 5 34.38 9.45 -9.74
C PRO A 5 33.85 8.02 -9.59
N ILE A 6 32.89 7.64 -10.44
CA ILE A 6 32.40 6.27 -10.53
C ILE A 6 33.13 5.59 -11.70
N PRO A 7 33.88 4.50 -11.47
CA PRO A 7 34.54 3.78 -12.53
C PRO A 7 33.60 3.27 -13.61
N LYS A 8 34.11 3.11 -14.84
CA LYS A 8 33.38 2.44 -15.92
C LYS A 8 33.01 1.02 -15.47
N SER A 9 31.86 0.55 -15.92
CA SER A 9 31.32 -0.80 -15.63
C SER A 9 30.84 -1.02 -14.19
N VAL A 10 30.68 0.04 -13.39
CA VAL A 10 30.02 -0.04 -12.08
C VAL A 10 28.51 0.07 -12.25
N ILE A 11 27.77 -0.86 -11.63
CA ILE A 11 26.31 -0.82 -11.55
C ILE A 11 25.93 -0.01 -10.31
N VAL A 12 25.10 1.02 -10.52
CA VAL A 12 24.51 1.80 -9.43
C VAL A 12 23.04 1.40 -9.31
N VAL A 13 22.65 0.98 -8.11
CA VAL A 13 21.29 0.54 -7.79
C VAL A 13 20.77 1.36 -6.60
N ILE A 14 19.48 1.66 -6.64
CA ILE A 14 18.76 2.24 -5.51
C ILE A 14 17.80 1.16 -5.03
N SER A 15 17.78 0.88 -3.73
CA SER A 15 16.78 0.00 -3.12
C SER A 15 15.49 0.79 -2.88
N PRO A 16 14.37 0.47 -3.58
CA PRO A 16 13.10 1.14 -3.35
C PRO A 16 12.62 0.96 -1.91
N TYR A 17 12.83 -0.24 -1.34
CA TYR A 17 12.52 -0.56 0.04
C TYR A 17 13.25 0.39 1.01
N ALA A 18 14.58 0.47 0.94
CA ALA A 18 15.36 1.32 1.84
C ALA A 18 15.02 2.81 1.67
N PHE A 19 14.71 3.23 0.43
CA PHE A 19 14.32 4.60 0.14
C PHE A 19 12.94 4.96 0.70
N HIS A 20 11.93 4.09 0.54
CA HIS A 20 10.58 4.32 1.10
C HIS A 20 10.51 4.12 2.61
N HIS A 21 11.47 3.38 3.20
CA HIS A 21 11.64 3.22 4.64
C HIS A 21 12.71 4.16 5.26
N ASN A 22 13.04 5.25 4.57
CA ASN A 22 13.95 6.26 5.10
C ASN A 22 13.21 7.24 6.02
N GLU A 23 13.45 7.14 7.32
CA GLU A 23 12.84 8.00 8.36
C GLU A 23 13.14 9.50 8.21
N LEU A 24 14.20 9.87 7.49
CA LEU A 24 14.50 11.28 7.17
C LEU A 24 13.55 11.85 6.11
N ILE A 25 12.93 10.98 5.30
CA ILE A 25 12.00 11.34 4.22
C ILE A 25 10.55 11.09 4.66
N PHE A 26 10.30 9.94 5.27
CA PHE A 26 8.99 9.50 5.71
C PHE A 26 9.03 9.20 7.21
N SER A 27 8.57 10.12 8.05
CA SER A 27 8.51 9.89 9.50
C SER A 27 7.59 8.72 9.85
N ASP A 28 7.99 7.82 10.74
CA ASP A 28 7.25 6.59 11.05
C ASP A 28 7.03 5.74 9.78
N SER A 29 8.10 5.51 9.03
CA SER A 29 8.08 4.95 7.66
C SER A 29 7.57 3.51 7.58
N PHE A 30 7.65 2.77 8.68
CA PHE A 30 7.19 1.37 8.75
C PHE A 30 5.70 1.25 9.11
N THR A 31 5.03 2.35 9.41
CA THR A 31 3.61 2.36 9.77
C THR A 31 2.76 2.68 8.56
N PHE A 32 1.76 1.83 8.31
CA PHE A 32 0.70 2.13 7.34
C PHE A 32 -0.15 3.29 7.85
N ASN A 33 0.18 4.51 7.40
CA ASN A 33 -0.49 5.75 7.79
C ASN A 33 -1.11 6.44 6.56
N PRO A 34 -2.41 6.25 6.29
CA PRO A 34 -3.10 6.92 5.18
C PRO A 34 -3.08 8.45 5.27
N SER A 35 -3.10 9.01 6.48
CA SER A 35 -3.11 10.46 6.70
C SER A 35 -1.85 11.16 6.18
N ARG A 36 -0.74 10.43 5.99
CA ARG A 36 0.48 10.93 5.33
C ARG A 36 0.21 11.50 3.93
N TRP A 37 -0.86 11.04 3.29
CA TRP A 37 -1.18 11.36 1.90
C TRP A 37 -2.44 12.21 1.75
N ILE A 38 -3.18 12.49 2.83
CA ILE A 38 -4.49 13.14 2.81
C ILE A 38 -4.40 14.45 3.58
N ALA A 39 -4.58 15.58 2.90
CA ALA A 39 -4.55 16.89 3.56
C ALA A 39 -5.81 17.08 4.42
N SER A 40 -5.65 17.10 5.74
CA SER A 40 -6.70 17.40 6.71
C SER A 40 -6.79 18.89 7.05
N SER A 41 -5.67 19.60 6.98
CA SER A 41 -5.55 21.03 7.30
C SER A 41 -4.68 21.75 6.26
N ASN A 42 -4.63 23.08 6.29
CA ASN A 42 -3.69 23.84 5.47
C ASN A 42 -2.24 23.72 5.97
N GLU A 43 -2.05 23.52 7.28
CA GLU A 43 -0.74 23.46 7.93
C GLU A 43 0.04 22.19 7.53
N ASP A 44 -0.67 21.11 7.20
CA ASP A 44 -0.07 19.83 6.81
C ASP A 44 0.27 19.75 5.30
N ARG A 45 -0.18 20.72 4.49
CA ARG A 45 -0.11 20.62 3.02
C ARG A 45 1.31 20.50 2.49
N ASP A 46 2.23 21.33 2.98
CA ASP A 46 3.60 21.36 2.48
C ASP A 46 4.34 20.03 2.77
N ILE A 47 4.10 19.46 3.95
CA ILE A 47 4.68 18.16 4.37
C ILE A 47 4.12 17.02 3.51
N ILE A 48 2.81 17.05 3.25
CA ILE A 48 2.13 16.04 2.42
C ILE A 48 2.59 16.16 0.97
N GLU A 49 2.73 17.37 0.44
CA GLU A 49 3.26 17.60 -0.91
C GLU A 49 4.71 17.16 -1.04
N ALA A 50 5.56 17.43 -0.05
CA ALA A 50 6.93 16.93 -0.01
C ALA A 50 6.95 15.39 -0.02
N SER A 51 6.11 14.75 0.81
CA SER A 51 5.98 13.28 0.84
C SER A 51 5.56 12.73 -0.53
N ARG A 52 4.57 13.35 -1.18
CA ARG A 52 4.09 12.96 -2.53
C ARG A 52 5.17 13.13 -3.60
N LYS A 53 6.00 14.18 -3.53
CA LYS A 53 7.10 14.41 -4.46
C LYS A 53 8.21 13.37 -4.32
N MET A 54 8.48 12.92 -3.09
CA MET A 54 9.49 11.90 -2.83
C MET A 54 8.99 10.48 -3.11
N PHE A 55 7.68 10.25 -3.17
CA PHE A 55 7.14 8.93 -3.45
C PHE A 55 7.40 8.47 -4.90
N SER A 56 8.08 7.33 -5.04
CA SER A 56 8.61 6.83 -6.31
C SER A 56 8.14 5.40 -6.67
N GLY A 57 6.89 5.06 -6.37
CA GLY A 57 6.33 3.71 -6.58
C GLY A 57 6.32 3.20 -8.04
N PHE A 58 6.52 4.10 -9.03
CA PHE A 58 6.57 3.75 -10.46
C PHE A 58 7.91 4.11 -11.12
N SER A 59 8.98 4.22 -10.32
CA SER A 59 10.27 4.81 -10.73
C SER A 59 10.14 6.26 -11.21
N ILE A 60 11.27 6.90 -11.52
CA ILE A 60 11.36 8.30 -11.98
C ILE A 60 12.33 8.37 -13.17
N GLY A 61 12.11 9.32 -14.07
CA GLY A 61 13.00 9.59 -15.21
C GLY A 61 12.71 8.71 -16.43
N PRO A 62 13.69 8.54 -17.35
CA PRO A 62 13.49 7.84 -18.62
C PRO A 62 13.08 6.36 -18.51
N ARG A 63 13.30 5.74 -17.34
CA ARG A 63 12.91 4.35 -17.05
C ARG A 63 11.69 4.25 -16.14
N ALA A 64 10.94 5.35 -15.95
CA ALA A 64 9.69 5.31 -15.22
C ALA A 64 8.68 4.38 -15.93
N TYR A 65 7.85 3.70 -15.15
CA TYR A 65 6.83 2.81 -15.69
C TYR A 65 5.74 3.61 -16.43
N ALA A 66 5.63 3.39 -17.73
CA ALA A 66 4.69 4.13 -18.59
C ALA A 66 3.21 3.84 -18.25
N GLY A 67 2.91 2.69 -17.66
CA GLY A 67 1.55 2.28 -17.29
C GLY A 67 1.05 2.87 -15.98
N LYS A 68 1.74 3.84 -15.37
CA LYS A 68 1.37 4.43 -14.05
C LYS A 68 -0.11 4.82 -13.96
N ASN A 69 -0.62 5.53 -14.98
CA ASN A 69 -2.02 5.98 -14.99
C ASN A 69 -3.00 4.81 -15.08
N PHE A 70 -2.71 3.84 -15.95
CA PHE A 70 -3.52 2.63 -16.09
C PHE A 70 -3.58 1.84 -14.77
N THR A 71 -2.43 1.63 -14.12
CA THR A 71 -2.37 0.93 -12.84
C THR A 71 -3.18 1.66 -11.76
N TYR A 72 -3.10 2.99 -11.68
CA TYR A 72 -3.93 3.72 -10.71
C TYR A 72 -5.43 3.56 -10.98
N THR A 73 -5.86 3.61 -12.23
CA THR A 73 -7.27 3.41 -12.58
C THR A 73 -7.74 2.02 -12.17
N GLU A 74 -7.02 0.97 -12.60
CA GLU A 74 -7.40 -0.41 -12.35
C GLU A 74 -7.38 -0.75 -10.85
N LEU A 75 -6.33 -0.31 -10.15
CA LEU A 75 -6.18 -0.54 -8.71
C LEU A 75 -7.27 0.18 -7.92
N SER A 76 -7.60 1.43 -8.30
CA SER A 76 -8.65 2.19 -7.63
C SER A 76 -10.01 1.51 -7.76
N ILE A 77 -10.34 1.02 -8.96
CA ILE A 77 -11.59 0.28 -9.21
C ILE A 77 -11.59 -1.03 -8.43
N SER A 78 -10.48 -1.77 -8.44
CA SER A 78 -10.35 -3.05 -7.72
C SER A 78 -10.54 -2.89 -6.22
N ILE A 79 -9.92 -1.87 -5.62
CA ILE A 79 -10.07 -1.54 -4.19
C ILE A 79 -11.51 -1.10 -3.89
N ALA A 80 -12.09 -0.22 -4.72
CA ALA A 80 -13.45 0.25 -4.51
C ALA A 80 -14.47 -0.89 -4.58
N GLN A 81 -14.37 -1.77 -5.56
CA GLN A 81 -15.24 -2.94 -5.69
C GLN A 81 -15.05 -3.91 -4.53
N THR A 82 -13.81 -4.18 -4.13
CA THR A 82 -13.50 -5.04 -2.99
C THR A 82 -14.11 -4.49 -1.70
N ALA A 83 -13.92 -3.20 -1.41
CA ALA A 83 -14.48 -2.53 -0.24
C ALA A 83 -16.02 -2.46 -0.27
N TRP A 84 -16.60 -2.38 -1.48
CA TRP A 84 -18.04 -2.30 -1.68
C TRP A 84 -18.76 -3.64 -1.52
N TYR A 85 -18.27 -4.67 -2.22
CA TYR A 85 -18.93 -5.96 -2.34
C TYR A 85 -18.54 -6.95 -1.24
N LEU A 86 -17.39 -6.78 -0.59
CA LEU A 86 -16.87 -7.79 0.31
C LEU A 86 -16.75 -7.26 1.75
N ASP A 87 -17.13 -8.11 2.70
CA ASP A 87 -16.64 -8.04 4.06
C ASP A 87 -15.33 -8.83 4.13
N ILE A 88 -14.29 -8.19 4.66
CA ILE A 88 -12.92 -8.72 4.73
C ILE A 88 -12.54 -8.85 6.19
N ALA A 89 -12.02 -10.01 6.58
CA ALA A 89 -11.53 -10.26 7.93
C ALA A 89 -10.25 -11.10 7.89
N SER A 90 -9.46 -11.05 8.96
CA SER A 90 -8.38 -12.02 9.17
C SER A 90 -8.95 -13.44 9.19
N ALA A 91 -8.26 -14.38 8.54
CA ALA A 91 -8.68 -15.78 8.53
C ALA A 91 -8.79 -16.38 9.94
N ASN A 92 -7.91 -15.96 10.85
CA ASN A 92 -7.82 -16.46 12.22
C ASN A 92 -8.57 -15.56 13.22
N GLY A 93 -9.20 -14.47 12.77
CA GLY A 93 -9.88 -13.50 13.64
C GLY A 93 -8.93 -12.61 14.46
N THR A 94 -7.62 -12.82 14.38
CA THR A 94 -6.58 -12.02 15.05
C THR A 94 -5.88 -11.10 14.06
N LEU A 95 -5.39 -9.96 14.54
CA LEU A 95 -4.50 -9.09 13.75
C LEU A 95 -3.03 -9.55 13.80
N GLU A 96 -2.70 -10.46 14.73
CA GLU A 96 -1.39 -11.10 14.83
C GLU A 96 -1.11 -11.97 13.61
N GLY A 97 0.11 -11.87 13.05
CA GLY A 97 0.53 -12.64 11.89
C GLY A 97 -0.03 -12.15 10.54
N LEU A 98 -0.82 -11.07 10.51
CA LEU A 98 -1.28 -10.45 9.26
C LEU A 98 -0.15 -9.83 8.42
N GLY A 99 1.06 -9.73 8.96
CA GLY A 99 2.25 -9.40 8.20
C GLY A 99 2.77 -10.56 7.34
N GLY A 100 2.27 -11.79 7.49
CA GLY A 100 2.80 -12.94 6.74
C GLY A 100 3.89 -13.74 7.48
N GLU A 101 3.95 -13.67 8.81
CA GLU A 101 4.57 -14.65 9.75
C GLU A 101 4.69 -14.07 11.20
N TYR A 102 5.24 -14.85 12.14
CA TYR A 102 5.58 -14.42 13.51
C TYR A 102 7.00 -13.83 13.60
N VAL A 103 7.22 -12.90 14.53
CA VAL A 103 8.53 -12.29 14.76
C VAL A 103 9.57 -13.36 15.12
N GLY A 104 10.70 -13.36 14.41
CA GLY A 104 11.85 -14.22 14.73
C GLY A 104 11.85 -15.60 14.06
N THR A 105 10.88 -15.91 13.20
CA THR A 105 10.86 -17.17 12.42
C THR A 105 11.96 -17.23 11.36
N ARG A 106 12.34 -16.09 10.77
CA ARG A 106 13.39 -15.98 9.74
C ARG A 106 14.18 -14.66 9.86
N CYS A 107 15.43 -14.67 9.41
CA CYS A 107 16.28 -13.48 9.37
C CYS A 107 15.60 -12.36 8.55
N GLY A 108 15.62 -11.12 9.06
CA GLY A 108 14.95 -9.97 8.45
C GLY A 108 13.47 -9.80 8.83
N ARG A 109 12.77 -10.85 9.24
CA ARG A 109 11.34 -10.83 9.60
C ARG A 109 11.11 -10.47 11.08
N HIS A 110 11.36 -9.21 11.41
CA HIS A 110 11.30 -8.70 12.79
C HIS A 110 10.12 -7.76 13.05
N ARG A 111 9.34 -7.40 12.02
CA ARG A 111 8.26 -6.40 12.11
C ARG A 111 6.90 -7.04 11.86
N ALA A 112 6.17 -7.32 12.95
CA ALA A 112 4.87 -7.99 12.89
C ALA A 112 3.79 -7.25 12.07
N LYS A 113 3.91 -5.93 11.94
CA LYS A 113 2.93 -5.07 11.24
C LYS A 113 3.33 -4.76 9.79
N GLU A 114 4.46 -5.27 9.33
CA GLU A 114 4.94 -5.09 7.97
C GLU A 114 4.54 -6.30 7.13
N PHE A 115 4.03 -6.04 5.93
CA PHE A 115 3.70 -7.08 4.95
C PHE A 115 4.99 -7.69 4.42
N GLN A 116 5.21 -8.98 4.71
CA GLN A 116 6.45 -9.67 4.42
C GLN A 116 6.43 -10.22 3.00
N LEU A 117 7.36 -9.73 2.18
CA LEU A 117 7.63 -10.24 0.83
C LEU A 117 8.89 -11.10 0.84
N GLU A 118 8.91 -12.15 0.02
CA GLU A 118 10.10 -12.98 -0.20
C GLU A 118 10.98 -12.43 -1.32
N GLU A 119 10.39 -11.63 -2.21
CA GLU A 119 11.02 -11.11 -3.41
C GLU A 119 10.93 -9.58 -3.48
N HIS A 120 11.81 -9.00 -4.29
CA HIS A 120 11.95 -7.55 -4.44
C HIS A 120 11.22 -6.97 -5.67
N ILE A 121 10.58 -7.82 -6.48
CA ILE A 121 9.89 -7.43 -7.72
C ILE A 121 8.48 -8.01 -7.77
N THR A 122 8.34 -9.30 -7.47
CA THR A 122 7.03 -9.95 -7.41
C THR A 122 6.52 -9.90 -5.98
N CYS A 123 5.19 -9.88 -5.82
CA CYS A 123 4.56 -9.99 -4.52
C CYS A 123 4.54 -11.46 -4.06
N CYS A 124 5.69 -12.15 -4.07
CA CYS A 124 5.78 -13.50 -3.52
C CYS A 124 5.71 -13.40 -1.99
N HIS A 125 4.72 -14.05 -1.38
CA HIS A 125 4.46 -14.02 0.05
C HIS A 125 3.67 -15.25 0.51
N ASP A 126 3.81 -15.62 1.78
CA ASP A 126 2.96 -16.60 2.45
C ASP A 126 2.04 -15.87 3.45
N GLY A 127 0.73 -15.85 3.15
CA GLY A 127 -0.22 -14.99 3.84
C GLY A 127 0.03 -13.49 3.57
N PRO A 128 -0.67 -12.57 4.27
CA PRO A 128 -1.76 -12.82 5.21
C PRO A 128 -2.93 -13.54 4.59
N TRP A 129 -3.44 -14.51 5.34
CA TRP A 129 -4.66 -15.22 4.99
C TRP A 129 -5.87 -14.39 5.39
N LEU A 130 -6.70 -14.06 4.40
CA LEU A 130 -7.91 -13.27 4.58
C LEU A 130 -9.15 -14.11 4.27
N ARG A 131 -10.23 -13.83 4.99
CA ARG A 131 -11.56 -14.37 4.72
C ARG A 131 -12.40 -13.29 4.06
N PHE A 132 -13.06 -13.66 2.97
CA PHE A 132 -13.95 -12.79 2.22
C PHE A 132 -15.38 -13.33 2.29
N ARG A 133 -16.34 -12.42 2.45
CA ARG A 133 -17.77 -12.73 2.35
C ARG A 133 -18.45 -11.69 1.49
N VAL A 134 -19.28 -12.11 0.55
CA VAL A 134 -20.14 -11.18 -0.21
C VAL A 134 -21.08 -10.47 0.76
N ARG A 135 -21.06 -9.14 0.73
CA ARG A 135 -21.89 -8.28 1.57
C ARG A 135 -23.33 -8.32 1.09
N GLU A 136 -24.27 -8.49 2.01
CA GLU A 136 -25.70 -8.38 1.69
C GLU A 136 -26.09 -6.93 1.39
N LEU A 137 -26.14 -6.58 0.10
CA LEU A 137 -26.43 -5.23 -0.39
C LEU A 137 -27.85 -4.74 -0.06
N ARG A 138 -28.78 -5.64 0.34
CA ARG A 138 -30.17 -5.30 0.71
C ARG A 138 -30.28 -4.26 1.82
N ARG A 139 -29.32 -4.23 2.77
CA ARG A 139 -29.32 -3.25 3.87
C ARG A 139 -28.85 -1.86 3.45
N TRP A 140 -28.01 -1.77 2.42
CA TRP A 140 -27.41 -0.51 1.97
C TRP A 140 -28.33 0.22 0.96
N CYS A 141 -28.97 -0.51 0.03
CA CYS A 141 -29.98 0.08 -0.86
C CYS A 141 -31.16 0.70 -0.09
N LYS A 142 -31.63 0.06 0.99
CA LYS A 142 -32.68 0.65 1.86
C LYS A 142 -32.23 1.94 2.55
N ARG A 143 -30.93 2.09 2.85
CA ARG A 143 -30.38 3.23 3.59
C ARG A 143 -30.06 4.44 2.71
N PHE A 144 -29.71 4.23 1.44
CA PHE A 144 -29.37 5.33 0.50
C PHE A 144 -30.48 5.65 -0.51
N TYR A 145 -31.26 4.65 -0.93
CA TYR A 145 -32.30 4.87 -1.93
C TYR A 145 -33.70 5.05 -1.35
N GLY A 146 -33.83 5.04 -0.02
CA GLY A 146 -35.14 5.09 0.61
C GLY A 146 -35.97 3.84 0.30
N GLN A 147 -36.79 3.45 1.25
CA GLN A 147 -37.78 2.43 1.04
C GLN A 147 -38.87 3.02 0.14
N GLU A 148 -38.88 2.66 -1.15
CA GLU A 148 -40.07 2.30 -1.95
C GLU A 148 -39.76 2.17 -3.44
N ARG A 149 -39.62 0.92 -3.90
CA ARG A 149 -40.27 0.48 -5.13
C ARG A 149 -41.09 -0.75 -4.77
N ASN A 150 -42.28 -0.50 -4.22
CA ASN A 150 -43.36 -1.46 -4.27
C ASN A 150 -43.84 -1.55 -5.73
N ASN A 151 -44.04 -2.79 -6.19
CA ASN A 151 -44.70 -3.21 -7.44
C ASN A 151 -43.95 -2.93 -8.74
N LEU A 152 -43.29 -3.97 -9.26
CA LEU A 152 -43.76 -4.77 -10.42
C LEU A 152 -43.18 -6.19 -10.30
#